data_AF-A0A0M3HUC8-F1
#
_entry.id   AF-A0A0M3HUC8-F1
#
_cell.length_a   1.000
_cell.length_b   1.000
_cell.length_c   1.000
_cell.angle_alpha   90.00
_cell.angle_beta   90.00
_cell.angle_gamma   90.00
#
_symmetry.space_group_name_H-M   'P 1'
#
loop_
_entity.id
_entity.type
_entity.pdbx_description
1 polymer ?
#
loop_
_entity_poly.entity_id
_entity_poly.type
_entity_poly.pdbx_seq_one_letter_code
_entity_poly.pdbx_strand_id
1 'polypeptide(L)'
;MSLMFFEYFSFAEEKLRHLRTPNHQPNPSEMLLSLKDYRERKLYELITGKDECFEDNFVDIPISASYLRRKIAPETVAINRQELVKLTSADMLESAIVDAAKAEDKIERILVKEQPKVKEKTD
;
A
#
# COMPACT_ATOMS: atom_id res chain seq x y z
N MET A 1 -16.52 22.25 -1.81
CA MET A 1 -15.05 22.21 -1.85
C MET A 1 -14.53 22.66 -0.50
N SER A 2 -13.69 21.84 0.14
CA SER A 2 -13.29 22.00 1.55
C SER A 2 -12.45 23.27 1.75
N LEU A 3 -12.77 24.08 2.77
CA LEU A 3 -12.02 25.29 3.16
C LEU A 3 -10.52 24.99 3.38
N MET A 4 -10.21 23.79 3.88
CA MET A 4 -8.84 23.28 4.10
C MET A 4 -8.00 23.22 2.81
N PHE A 5 -8.64 22.98 1.66
CA PHE A 5 -7.93 22.86 0.39
C PHE A 5 -7.45 24.24 -0.11
N PHE A 6 -8.28 25.27 0.06
CA PHE A 6 -7.93 26.64 -0.33
C PHE A 6 -6.83 27.22 0.57
N GLU A 7 -6.91 27.00 1.88
CA GLU A 7 -5.87 27.44 2.82
C GLU A 7 -4.52 26.79 2.53
N TYR A 8 -4.51 25.47 2.28
CA TYR A 8 -3.29 24.75 1.91
C TYR A 8 -2.71 25.24 0.59
N PHE A 9 -3.56 25.48 -0.42
CA PHE A 9 -3.13 25.95 -1.73
C PHE A 9 -2.50 27.34 -1.64
N SER A 10 -3.13 28.29 -0.95
CA SER A 10 -2.59 29.63 -0.74
C SER A 10 -1.26 29.62 0.00
N PHE A 11 -1.14 28.79 1.04
CA PHE A 11 0.12 28.62 1.79
C PHE A 11 1.25 28.04 0.93
N ALA A 12 0.95 27.05 0.10
CA ALA A 12 1.92 26.45 -0.81
C ALA A 12 2.37 27.45 -1.89
N GLU A 13 1.45 28.24 -2.44
CA GLU A 13 1.77 29.26 -3.44
C GLU A 13 2.69 30.35 -2.88
N GLU A 14 2.43 30.81 -1.65
CA GLU A 14 3.27 31.81 -0.96
C GLU A 14 4.69 31.27 -0.75
N LYS A 15 4.84 30.03 -0.27
CA LYS A 15 6.15 29.38 -0.11
C LYS A 15 6.89 29.23 -1.43
N LEU A 16 6.20 28.84 -2.51
CA LEU A 16 6.81 28.73 -3.84
C LEU A 16 7.28 30.08 -4.38
N ARG A 17 6.55 31.17 -4.10
CA ARG A 17 6.97 32.53 -4.46
C ARG A 17 8.25 32.93 -3.74
N HIS A 18 8.38 32.63 -2.45
CA HIS A 18 9.61 32.89 -1.69
C HIS A 18 10.82 32.09 -2.21
N LEU A 19 10.61 30.85 -2.65
CA LEU A 19 11.69 30.05 -3.25
C LEU A 19 12.07 30.49 -4.68
N ARG A 20 11.16 31.19 -5.38
CA ARG A 20 11.37 31.67 -6.75
C ARG A 20 12.12 33.01 -6.81
N THR A 21 12.25 33.74 -5.70
CA THR A 21 13.00 35.00 -5.67
C THR A 21 14.51 34.76 -5.84
N PRO A 22 15.15 35.35 -6.88
CA PRO A 22 16.50 34.94 -7.33
C PRO A 22 17.66 35.24 -6.38
N ASN A 23 17.40 35.87 -5.23
CA ASN A 23 18.39 36.15 -4.18
C ASN A 23 17.93 35.74 -2.77
N HIS A 24 16.83 34.98 -2.67
CA HIS A 24 16.35 34.52 -1.39
C HIS A 24 17.12 33.26 -0.99
N GLN A 25 18.06 33.42 -0.05
CA GLN A 25 18.66 32.28 0.62
C GLN A 25 17.72 31.82 1.72
N PRO A 26 17.21 30.58 1.67
CA PRO A 26 16.33 30.08 2.71
C PRO A 26 17.10 30.06 4.04
N ASN A 27 16.56 30.73 5.05
CA ASN A 27 17.20 30.77 6.36
C ASN A 27 17.10 29.39 7.00
N PRO A 28 18.22 28.67 7.23
CA PRO A 28 18.19 27.31 7.74
C PRO A 28 17.55 27.23 9.13
N SER A 29 17.67 28.27 9.97
CA SER A 29 17.03 28.29 11.29
C SER A 29 15.50 28.32 11.17
N GLU A 30 14.96 29.09 10.22
CA GLU A 30 13.52 29.17 9.96
C GLU A 30 12.97 27.85 9.41
N MET A 31 13.74 27.18 8.55
CA MET A 31 13.38 25.84 8.06
C MET A 31 13.29 24.83 9.20
N LEU A 32 14.30 24.80 10.08
CA LEU A 32 14.33 23.89 11.24
C LEU A 32 13.21 24.18 12.24
N LEU A 33 12.92 25.46 12.50
CA LEU A 33 11.77 25.87 13.31
C LEU A 33 10.45 25.40 12.69
N SER A 34 10.25 25.62 11.39
CA SER A 34 9.02 25.19 10.71
C SER A 34 8.82 23.67 10.70
N LEU A 35 9.93 22.91 10.65
CA LEU A 35 9.91 21.44 10.72
C LEU A 35 9.55 20.96 12.13
N LYS A 36 10.12 21.61 13.16
CA LYS A 36 9.80 21.35 14.56
C LYS A 36 8.32 21.62 14.82
N ASP A 37 7.82 22.78 14.42
CA ASP A 37 6.43 23.19 14.63
C ASP A 37 5.44 22.30 13.86
N TYR A 38 5.80 21.85 12.66
CA TYR A 38 5.00 20.88 11.91
C TYR A 38 4.94 19.53 12.62
N ARG A 39 6.08 19.04 13.12
CA ARG A 39 6.16 17.78 13.88
C ARG A 39 5.32 17.85 15.15
N GLU A 40 5.44 18.93 15.92
CA GLU A 40 4.70 19.11 17.17
C GLU A 40 3.19 19.18 16.93
N ARG A 41 2.75 19.92 15.89
CA ARG A 41 1.34 19.95 15.47
C ARG A 41 0.83 18.59 15.04
N LYS A 42 1.59 17.85 14.21
CA LYS A 42 1.21 16.51 13.77
C LYS A 42 1.14 15.52 14.92
N LEU A 43 2.06 15.60 15.88
CA LEU A 43 2.02 14.78 17.09
C LEU A 43 0.79 15.11 17.94
N TYR A 44 0.49 16.40 18.12
CA TYR A 44 -0.69 16.84 18.85
C TYR A 44 -1.98 16.37 18.15
N GLU A 45 -2.08 16.51 16.84
CA GLU A 45 -3.19 15.97 16.04
C GLU A 45 -3.31 14.44 16.16
N LEU A 46 -2.21 13.70 16.22
CA LEU A 46 -2.24 12.24 16.38
C LEU A 46 -2.71 11.82 17.79
N ILE A 47 -2.31 12.57 18.82
CA ILE A 47 -2.66 12.25 20.22
C ILE A 47 -4.08 12.73 20.58
N THR A 48 -4.51 13.86 20.00
CA THR A 48 -5.79 14.51 20.35
C THR A 48 -6.87 14.35 19.27
N GLY A 49 -6.48 13.89 18.08
CA GLY A 49 -7.39 13.56 16.98
C GLY A 49 -8.29 12.41 17.37
N LYS A 50 -9.57 12.52 17.00
CA LYS A 50 -10.61 11.59 17.45
C LYS A 50 -10.66 10.26 16.70
N ASP A 51 -9.90 10.05 15.63
CA ASP A 51 -10.21 8.99 14.65
C ASP A 51 -9.02 8.16 14.12
N GLU A 52 -7.87 8.10 14.81
CA GLU A 52 -6.77 7.19 14.41
C GLU A 52 -6.31 6.26 15.55
N CYS A 53 -7.24 5.83 16.40
CA CYS A 53 -7.03 4.55 17.06
C CYS A 53 -7.08 3.48 15.96
N PHE A 54 -6.07 2.61 15.87
CA PHE A 54 -6.24 1.35 15.15
C PHE A 54 -7.56 0.75 15.64
N GLU A 55 -8.42 0.31 14.73
CA GLU A 55 -9.56 -0.50 15.14
C GLU A 55 -8.99 -1.74 15.82
N ASP A 56 -8.93 -1.68 17.15
CA ASP A 56 -8.57 -2.78 18.03
C ASP A 56 -9.75 -3.76 18.02
N ASN A 57 -10.00 -4.34 16.85
CA ASN A 57 -10.87 -5.47 16.65
C ASN A 57 -10.19 -6.76 17.18
N PHE A 58 -9.52 -6.67 18.34
CA PHE A 58 -9.13 -7.81 19.16
C PHE A 58 -10.35 -8.43 19.83
N VAL A 59 -11.41 -8.64 19.05
CA VAL A 59 -12.49 -9.51 19.49
C VAL A 59 -11.90 -10.92 19.41
N ASP A 60 -11.67 -11.53 20.56
CA ASP A 60 -11.34 -12.94 20.67
C ASP A 60 -12.51 -13.76 20.11
N ILE A 61 -12.53 -13.98 18.80
CA ILE A 61 -13.55 -14.79 18.15
C ILE A 61 -13.25 -16.25 18.53
N PRO A 62 -14.13 -16.90 19.31
CA PRO A 62 -13.91 -18.28 19.70
C PRO A 62 -13.87 -19.15 18.45
N ILE A 63 -12.71 -19.75 18.17
CA ILE A 63 -12.55 -20.67 17.06
C ILE A 63 -13.25 -21.98 17.43
N SER A 64 -14.22 -22.40 16.61
CA SER A 64 -14.91 -23.66 16.84
C SER A 64 -13.98 -24.85 16.57
N ALA A 65 -14.15 -25.95 17.31
CA ALA A 65 -13.44 -27.20 17.03
C ALA A 65 -13.71 -27.73 15.61
N SER A 66 -14.89 -27.43 15.05
CA SER A 66 -15.24 -27.79 13.67
C SER A 66 -14.40 -27.01 12.64
N TYR A 67 -14.08 -25.74 12.90
CA TYR A 67 -13.20 -24.95 12.05
C TYR A 67 -11.78 -25.54 12.04
N LEU A 68 -11.24 -25.86 13.22
CA LEU A 68 -9.91 -26.48 13.34
C LEU A 68 -9.82 -27.82 12.61
N ARG A 69 -10.83 -28.68 12.76
CA ARG A 69 -10.88 -29.97 12.03
C ARG A 69 -10.90 -29.77 10.52
N ARG A 70 -11.67 -28.80 10.04
CA ARG A 70 -11.76 -28.46 8.62
C ARG A 70 -10.44 -27.94 8.05
N LYS A 71 -9.56 -27.38 8.87
CA LYS A 71 -8.23 -26.90 8.50
C LYS A 71 -7.10 -27.93 8.66
N ILE A 72 -7.14 -28.74 9.70
CA ILE A 72 -6.04 -29.67 10.03
C ILE A 72 -6.25 -31.04 9.36
N ALA A 73 -7.49 -31.49 9.25
CA ALA A 73 -7.85 -32.83 8.76
C ALA A 73 -9.12 -32.78 7.89
N PRO A 74 -9.11 -32.07 6.74
CA PRO A 74 -10.28 -31.86 5.89
C PRO A 74 -10.89 -33.18 5.38
N GLU A 75 -10.10 -34.24 5.24
CA GLU A 75 -10.55 -35.58 4.86
C GLU A 75 -11.52 -36.21 5.87
N THR A 76 -11.47 -35.80 7.14
CA THR A 76 -12.37 -36.29 8.19
C THR A 76 -13.73 -35.59 8.19
N VAL A 77 -13.85 -34.47 7.47
CA VAL A 77 -15.03 -33.60 7.46
C VAL A 77 -15.73 -33.62 6.10
N ALA A 78 -15.01 -33.82 5.01
CA ALA A 78 -15.57 -33.84 3.67
C ALA A 78 -16.52 -35.02 3.46
N ILE A 79 -17.75 -34.74 3.01
CA ILE A 79 -18.78 -35.75 2.71
C ILE A 79 -18.50 -36.40 1.36
N ASN A 80 -17.86 -35.68 0.44
CA ASN A 80 -17.52 -36.19 -0.89
C ASN A 80 -16.20 -35.60 -1.41
N ARG A 81 -15.71 -36.18 -2.52
CA ARG A 81 -14.45 -35.77 -3.14
C ARG A 81 -14.44 -34.31 -3.59
N GLN A 82 -15.58 -33.78 -4.06
CA GLN A 82 -15.68 -32.40 -4.54
C GLN A 82 -15.54 -31.40 -3.38
N GLU A 83 -16.11 -31.73 -2.22
CA GLU A 83 -15.99 -30.96 -0.99
C GLU A 83 -14.56 -30.99 -0.46
N LEU A 84 -13.91 -32.15 -0.46
CA LEU A 84 -12.51 -32.26 -0.05
C LEU A 84 -11.60 -31.32 -0.87
N VAL A 85 -11.76 -31.31 -2.19
CA VAL A 85 -11.01 -30.42 -3.08
C VAL A 85 -11.25 -28.93 -2.74
N LYS A 86 -12.49 -28.56 -2.40
CA LYS A 86 -12.82 -27.18 -1.98
C LYS A 86 -12.22 -26.81 -0.64
N LEU A 87 -12.12 -27.77 0.30
CA LEU A 87 -11.52 -27.54 1.61
C LEU A 87 -10.01 -27.36 1.50
N THR A 88 -9.35 -28.11 0.62
CA THR A 88 -7.89 -28.06 0.44
C THR A 88 -7.43 -26.99 -0.54
N SER A 89 -8.31 -26.45 -1.39
CA SER A 89 -7.89 -25.47 -2.42
C SER A 89 -7.34 -24.17 -1.85
N ALA A 90 -7.77 -23.78 -0.65
CA ALA A 90 -7.27 -22.58 0.03
C ALA A 90 -5.86 -22.78 0.63
N ASP A 91 -5.45 -24.02 0.89
CA ASP A 91 -4.14 -24.33 1.46
C ASP A 91 -3.07 -24.53 0.35
N MET A 92 -3.48 -24.54 -0.92
CA MET A 92 -2.59 -24.56 -2.09
C MET A 92 -1.99 -23.18 -2.39
N LEU A 93 -1.44 -22.52 -1.37
CA LEU A 93 -0.69 -21.27 -1.52
C LEU A 93 0.45 -21.42 -2.55
N GLU A 94 1.05 -22.61 -2.61
CA GLU A 94 2.12 -22.94 -3.55
C GLU A 94 1.65 -22.88 -5.02
N SER A 95 0.43 -23.33 -5.36
CA SER A 95 -0.07 -23.19 -6.73
C SER A 95 -0.40 -21.74 -7.08
N ALA A 96 -0.92 -20.96 -6.13
CA ALA A 96 -1.18 -19.54 -6.34
C ALA A 96 0.12 -18.73 -6.54
N ILE A 97 1.18 -19.04 -5.80
CA ILE A 97 2.51 -18.43 -5.98
C ILE A 97 3.11 -18.82 -7.33
N VAL A 98 3.02 -20.10 -7.71
CA VAL A 98 3.55 -20.59 -8.99
C VAL A 98 2.79 -20.00 -10.18
N ASP A 99 1.47 -19.83 -10.09
CA ASP A 99 0.67 -19.24 -11.16
C ASP A 99 0.84 -17.72 -11.26
N ALA A 100 1.09 -17.03 -10.14
CA ALA A 100 1.50 -15.62 -10.13
C ALA A 100 2.87 -15.43 -10.81
N ALA A 101 3.85 -16.28 -10.49
CA ALA A 101 5.18 -16.25 -11.13
C ALA A 101 5.10 -16.51 -12.64
N LYS A 102 4.24 -17.43 -13.09
CA LYS A 102 4.00 -17.67 -14.54
C LYS A 102 3.31 -16.51 -15.25
N ALA A 103 2.50 -15.73 -14.53
CA ALA A 103 1.84 -14.56 -15.08
C ALA A 103 2.85 -13.41 -15.30
N GLU A 104 3.79 -13.22 -14.37
CA GLU A 104 4.90 -12.26 -14.47
C GLU A 104 5.81 -12.58 -15.66
N ASP A 105 6.22 -13.85 -15.80
CA ASP A 105 7.00 -14.36 -16.95
C ASP A 105 6.33 -14.10 -18.31
N LYS A 106 5.00 -14.10 -18.34
CA LYS A 106 4.22 -13.83 -19.57
C LYS A 106 4.22 -12.35 -19.92
N ILE A 107 4.16 -11.48 -18.92
CA ILE A 107 4.17 -10.01 -19.09
C ILE A 107 5.56 -9.56 -19.59
N GLU A 108 6.64 -10.09 -19.01
CA GLU A 108 8.01 -9.78 -19.45
C GLU A 108 8.25 -10.16 -20.92
N ARG A 109 7.76 -11.32 -21.35
CA ARG A 109 7.88 -11.76 -22.76
C ARG A 109 7.08 -10.92 -23.75
N ILE A 110 6.02 -10.24 -23.31
CA ILE A 110 5.24 -9.33 -24.15
C ILE A 110 5.98 -8.00 -24.29
N LEU A 111 6.52 -7.45 -23.19
CA LEU A 111 7.33 -6.23 -23.19
C LEU A 111 8.61 -6.35 -24.05
N VAL A 112 9.27 -7.52 -24.06
CA VAL A 112 10.46 -7.75 -24.90
C VAL A 112 10.12 -7.81 -26.40
N LYS A 113 8.89 -8.21 -26.76
CA LYS A 113 8.46 -8.29 -28.17
C LYS A 113 8.03 -6.95 -28.76
N GLU A 114 7.68 -5.96 -27.94
CA GLU A 114 7.24 -4.64 -28.39
C GLU A 114 8.38 -3.63 -28.61
N GLN A 115 9.64 -3.96 -28.31
CA GLN A 115 10.74 -3.07 -28.65
C GLN A 115 10.98 -3.01 -30.17
N PRO A 116 10.88 -1.84 -30.83
CA PRO A 116 11.11 -1.72 -32.26
C PRO A 116 12.60 -1.87 -32.58
N LYS A 117 12.92 -2.75 -33.54
CA LYS A 117 14.27 -2.83 -34.13
C LYS A 117 14.61 -1.51 -34.83
N VAL A 118 15.36 -0.64 -34.16
CA VAL A 118 16.00 0.52 -34.79
C VAL A 118 17.09 -0.01 -35.73
N LYS A 119 16.86 0.11 -37.04
CA LYS A 119 17.87 -0.15 -38.05
C LYS A 119 18.83 1.04 -38.07
N GLU A 120 20.00 0.83 -37.51
CA GLU A 120 21.17 1.71 -37.66
C GLU A 120 21.58 1.69 -39.15
N LYS A 121 21.45 2.82 -39.83
CA LYS A 121 22.09 3.08 -41.12
C LYS A 121 23.34 3.90 -40.83
N THR A 122 24.50 3.32 -41.09
CA THR A 122 25.77 4.03 -41.14
C THR A 122 25.99 4.52 -42.58
N ASP A 123 26.36 5.79 -42.69
CA ASP A 123 26.75 6.49 -43.93
C ASP A 123 28.01 5.89 -44.58
#